data_AF-A0A955A8Q7-F1
#
_entry.id   AF-A0A955A8Q7-F1
#
_cell.length_a   1.000
_cell.length_b   1.000
_cell.length_c   1.000
_cell.angle_alpha   90.00
_cell.angle_beta   90.00
_cell.angle_gamma   90.00
#
_symmetry.space_group_name_H-M   'P 1'
#
loop_
_entity.id
_entity.type
_entity.pdbx_description
1 polymer ?
#
loop_
_entity_poly.entity_id
_entity_poly.type
_entity_poly.pdbx_seq_one_letter_code
_entity_poly.pdbx_strand_id
1 'polypeptide(L)'
;MDTGWAGTFPVLRGASTHEMVNALIAFVKDSTPEQIRAWNNSLPLIQVQAGKVLDIQPLAKDYSAIFEYGLPHSLKRADVILLISGAVLVVELKGDGNTGQAYLEQVADYARRIYTNHALCGEDGVPVHALVVNYGMPGSERRDEWLTLTNVDNLNNEVIRFDTPGKAPITLDRFLDQYNHQPPPSLVQAVRAYFSDQALPRIKRIDEVTSGALKAVVEEIHETHRQQRRKLVLVSGVPGAGKTYVGLQIAHEHFLDDLAEPMANGAKPSAPAVFLSGNKPLVDVLQYEMRRAGGEGKVFVQNVKDFVKRYSNKKSIAPPHHVLIFDEAQRAWDSRRVQHKHKDPKAISEPASFIQFADRIPGWSV
;
A
#
# COMPACT_ATOMS: atom_id res chain seq x y z
N MET A 1 -6.48 6.49 -6.55
CA MET A 1 -5.13 6.35 -5.96
C MET A 1 -4.22 7.53 -6.27
N ASP A 2 -2.97 7.54 -5.80
CA ASP A 2 -1.97 8.56 -6.14
C ASP A 2 -1.13 8.05 -7.32
N THR A 3 -1.52 8.45 -8.53
CA THR A 3 -0.83 8.14 -9.77
C THR A 3 -0.51 9.45 -10.48
N GLY A 4 0.67 9.57 -11.07
CA GLY A 4 1.02 10.76 -11.84
C GLY A 4 0.25 10.85 -13.15
N TRP A 5 0.12 9.73 -13.86
CA TRP A 5 -0.67 9.62 -15.08
C TRP A 5 -1.14 8.17 -15.26
N ALA A 6 -2.31 7.95 -15.85
CA ALA A 6 -2.78 6.62 -16.20
C ALA A 6 -3.64 6.65 -17.47
N GLY A 7 -3.59 5.58 -18.27
CA GLY A 7 -4.39 5.46 -19.49
C GLY A 7 -4.22 4.10 -20.15
N THR A 8 -5.15 3.75 -21.04
CA THR A 8 -5.03 2.55 -21.88
C THR A 8 -3.88 2.72 -22.88
N PHE A 9 -3.38 1.64 -23.47
CA PHE A 9 -2.31 1.71 -24.47
C PHE A 9 -2.66 2.61 -25.67
N PRO A 10 -3.90 2.62 -26.22
CA PRO A 10 -4.30 3.58 -27.24
C PRO A 10 -4.22 5.04 -26.77
N VAL A 11 -4.67 5.30 -25.54
CA VAL A 11 -4.59 6.65 -24.93
C VAL A 11 -3.13 7.04 -24.72
N LEU A 12 -2.30 6.13 -24.22
CA LEU A 12 -0.86 6.33 -24.05
C LEU A 12 -0.17 6.66 -25.37
N ARG A 13 -0.44 5.89 -26.43
CA ARG A 13 0.12 6.11 -27.77
C ARG A 13 -0.25 7.48 -28.34
N GLY A 14 -1.47 7.95 -28.06
CA GLY A 14 -1.98 9.23 -28.57
C GLY A 14 -1.72 10.45 -27.68
N ALA A 15 -1.31 10.26 -26.42
CA ALA A 15 -1.11 11.35 -25.48
C ALA A 15 0.10 12.23 -25.84
N SER A 16 -0.01 13.54 -25.62
CA SER A 16 1.14 14.43 -25.73
C SER A 16 2.13 14.17 -24.61
N THR A 17 3.40 13.93 -24.95
CA THR A 17 4.47 13.77 -23.95
C THR A 17 4.54 14.98 -23.01
N HIS A 18 4.31 16.20 -23.54
CA HIS A 18 4.31 17.42 -22.73
C HIS A 18 3.19 17.42 -21.69
N GLU A 19 1.97 17.01 -22.06
CA GLU A 19 0.83 16.93 -21.15
C GLU A 19 1.06 15.87 -20.07
N MET A 20 1.62 14.72 -20.45
CA MET A 20 1.99 13.66 -19.50
C MET A 20 3.02 14.17 -18.50
N VAL A 21 4.12 14.80 -18.96
CA VAL A 21 5.15 15.35 -18.07
C VAL A 21 4.56 16.40 -17.13
N ASN A 22 3.68 17.28 -17.60
CA ASN A 22 3.02 18.26 -16.74
C ASN A 22 2.14 17.60 -15.66
N ALA A 23 1.45 16.50 -16.00
CA ALA A 23 0.70 15.71 -15.01
C ALA A 23 1.63 15.10 -13.95
N LEU A 24 2.78 14.56 -14.38
CA LEU A 24 3.79 14.01 -13.46
C LEU A 24 4.40 15.09 -12.55
N ILE A 25 4.69 16.29 -13.06
CA ILE A 25 5.17 17.44 -12.27
C ILE A 25 4.12 17.88 -11.24
N ALA A 26 2.86 18.00 -11.66
CA ALA A 26 1.78 18.38 -10.76
C ALA A 26 1.59 17.37 -9.61
N PHE A 27 1.83 16.09 -9.91
CA PHE A 27 1.76 15.00 -8.95
C PHE A 27 2.98 14.94 -8.02
N VAL A 28 4.20 14.96 -8.57
CA VAL A 28 5.47 14.97 -7.82
C VAL A 28 5.93 16.42 -7.66
N LYS A 29 5.32 17.12 -6.70
CA LYS A 29 5.53 18.57 -6.49
C LYS A 29 6.99 18.98 -6.25
N ASP A 30 7.82 18.06 -5.78
CA ASP A 30 9.24 18.21 -5.50
C ASP A 30 10.15 17.58 -6.57
N SER A 31 9.62 17.35 -7.78
CA SER A 31 10.39 16.79 -8.90
C SER A 31 11.62 17.64 -9.24
N THR A 32 12.77 16.99 -9.39
CA THR A 32 14.02 17.67 -9.76
C THR A 32 14.13 17.88 -11.28
N PRO A 33 15.00 18.79 -11.76
CA PRO A 33 15.29 18.92 -13.18
C PRO A 33 15.76 17.60 -13.82
N GLU A 34 16.51 16.78 -13.08
CA GLU A 34 16.96 15.45 -13.52
C GLU A 34 15.78 14.51 -13.73
N GLN A 35 14.81 14.49 -12.80
CA GLN A 35 13.61 13.66 -12.90
C GLN A 35 12.74 14.09 -14.08
N ILE A 36 12.57 15.41 -14.29
CA ILE A 36 11.84 15.94 -15.44
C ILE A 36 12.53 15.54 -16.76
N ARG A 37 13.87 15.61 -16.82
CA ARG A 37 14.62 15.13 -18.00
C ARG A 37 14.43 13.63 -18.21
N ALA A 38 14.46 12.83 -17.15
CA ALA A 38 14.22 11.39 -17.22
C ALA A 38 12.83 11.06 -17.80
N TRP A 39 11.78 11.78 -17.38
CA TRP A 39 10.44 11.60 -17.97
C TRP A 39 10.38 12.01 -19.43
N ASN A 40 10.95 13.16 -19.81
CA ASN A 40 10.97 13.61 -21.21
C ASN A 40 11.70 12.62 -22.13
N ASN A 41 12.75 11.95 -21.63
CA ASN A 41 13.52 11.00 -22.41
C ASN A 41 12.89 9.61 -22.47
N SER A 42 12.23 9.17 -21.39
CA SER A 42 11.70 7.80 -21.31
C SER A 42 10.28 7.65 -21.85
N LEU A 43 9.39 8.64 -21.63
CA LEU A 43 7.98 8.54 -22.03
C LEU A 43 7.77 8.27 -23.52
N PRO A 44 8.42 8.99 -24.47
CA PRO A 44 8.25 8.72 -25.90
C PRO A 44 8.62 7.29 -26.27
N LEU A 45 9.65 6.74 -25.63
CA LEU A 45 10.11 5.37 -25.88
C LEU A 45 9.05 4.37 -25.41
N ILE A 46 8.46 4.56 -24.23
CA ILE A 46 7.37 3.71 -23.75
C ILE A 46 6.13 3.81 -24.65
N GLN A 47 5.81 5.01 -25.17
CA GLN A 47 4.71 5.20 -26.13
C GLN A 47 4.95 4.41 -27.43
N VAL A 48 6.19 4.42 -27.96
CA VAL A 48 6.55 3.60 -29.13
C VAL A 48 6.39 2.12 -28.84
N GLN A 49 6.82 1.65 -27.67
CA GLN A 49 6.72 0.24 -27.29
C GLN A 49 5.27 -0.21 -27.10
N ALA A 50 4.43 0.61 -26.48
CA ALA A 50 2.98 0.36 -26.40
C ALA A 50 2.33 0.31 -27.80
N GLY A 51 2.76 1.19 -28.71
CA GLY A 51 2.35 1.17 -30.12
C GLY A 51 2.69 -0.15 -30.82
N LYS A 52 3.92 -0.64 -30.66
CA LYS A 52 4.33 -1.94 -31.21
C LYS A 52 3.50 -3.09 -30.66
N VAL A 53 3.17 -3.07 -29.36
CA VAL A 53 2.29 -4.10 -28.77
C VAL A 53 0.88 -4.04 -29.39
N LEU A 54 0.31 -2.85 -29.58
CA LEU A 54 -1.00 -2.68 -30.22
C LEU A 54 -1.02 -3.19 -31.66
N ASP A 55 0.07 -3.01 -32.39
CA ASP A 55 0.18 -3.43 -33.79
C ASP A 55 0.30 -4.98 -33.91
N ILE A 56 0.76 -5.66 -32.86
CA ILE A 56 0.96 -7.13 -32.81
C ILE A 56 -0.22 -7.86 -32.13
N GLN A 57 -0.77 -7.29 -31.05
CA GLN A 57 -1.80 -7.90 -30.21
C GLN A 57 -3.06 -7.02 -30.21
N PRO A 58 -4.11 -7.38 -30.98
CA PRO A 58 -5.34 -6.60 -31.06
C PRO A 58 -6.07 -6.41 -29.71
N LEU A 59 -5.93 -7.35 -28.77
CA LEU A 59 -6.51 -7.24 -27.42
C LEU A 59 -5.77 -6.24 -26.52
N ALA A 60 -4.58 -5.78 -26.93
CA ALA A 60 -3.81 -4.80 -26.16
C ALA A 60 -4.46 -3.41 -26.10
N LYS A 61 -5.53 -3.17 -26.87
CA LYS A 61 -6.35 -1.95 -26.74
C LYS A 61 -6.90 -1.76 -25.33
N ASP A 62 -7.07 -2.85 -24.59
CA ASP A 62 -7.58 -2.89 -23.23
C ASP A 62 -6.45 -2.96 -22.18
N TYR A 63 -5.18 -3.00 -22.61
CA TYR A 63 -4.03 -2.91 -21.72
C TYR A 63 -3.85 -1.46 -21.27
N SER A 64 -3.27 -1.27 -20.09
CA SER A 64 -3.14 0.05 -19.49
C SER A 64 -1.76 0.27 -18.88
N ALA A 65 -1.35 1.54 -18.82
CA ALA A 65 -0.13 1.97 -18.17
C ALA A 65 -0.45 2.99 -17.08
N ILE A 66 0.28 2.91 -15.98
CA ILE A 66 0.21 3.85 -14.86
C ILE A 66 1.62 4.34 -14.58
N PHE A 67 1.84 5.65 -14.55
CA PHE A 67 3.14 6.27 -14.29
C PHE A 67 3.16 6.90 -12.90
N GLU A 68 4.32 6.81 -12.24
CA GLU A 68 4.54 7.29 -10.86
C GLU A 68 3.48 6.73 -9.90
N TYR A 69 3.36 5.40 -9.87
CA TYR A 69 2.36 4.70 -9.06
C TYR A 69 2.76 4.69 -7.58
N GLY A 70 1.98 5.35 -6.72
CA GLY A 70 2.16 5.34 -5.28
C GLY A 70 1.90 3.98 -4.65
N LEU A 71 2.93 3.38 -4.04
CA LEU A 71 2.80 2.08 -3.39
C LEU A 71 1.93 2.19 -2.11
N PRO A 72 1.01 1.25 -1.86
CA PRO A 72 0.23 1.23 -0.63
C PRO A 72 1.10 1.27 0.63
N HIS A 73 0.66 2.02 1.65
CA HIS A 73 1.34 2.16 2.95
C HIS A 73 2.83 2.54 2.84
N SER A 74 3.20 3.29 1.79
CA SER A 74 4.56 3.68 1.48
C SER A 74 4.61 5.09 0.89
N LEU A 75 5.75 5.76 1.08
CA LEU A 75 6.07 7.01 0.37
C LEU A 75 6.78 6.77 -0.96
N LYS A 76 7.13 5.50 -1.25
CA LYS A 76 7.80 5.10 -2.49
C LYS A 76 6.81 4.99 -3.65
N ARG A 77 7.33 5.11 -4.86
CA ARG A 77 6.58 4.98 -6.12
C ARG A 77 7.32 4.06 -7.08
N ALA A 78 6.55 3.34 -7.89
CA ALA A 78 7.07 2.64 -9.06
C ALA A 78 6.98 3.56 -10.29
N ASP A 79 7.97 3.49 -11.18
CA ASP A 79 8.02 4.37 -12.35
C ASP A 79 6.85 4.09 -13.30
N VAL A 80 6.65 2.82 -13.68
CA VAL A 80 5.54 2.40 -14.55
C VAL A 80 4.95 1.08 -14.08
N ILE A 81 3.62 0.97 -14.10
CA ILE A 81 2.88 -0.29 -13.99
C ILE A 81 2.20 -0.54 -15.33
N LEU A 82 2.42 -1.72 -15.92
CA LEU A 82 1.67 -2.18 -17.09
C LEU A 82 0.65 -3.23 -16.63
N LEU A 83 -0.62 -2.95 -16.93
CA LEU A 83 -1.75 -3.85 -16.70
C LEU A 83 -2.07 -4.52 -18.03
N ILE A 84 -1.77 -5.83 -18.12
CA ILE A 84 -1.95 -6.60 -19.35
C ILE A 84 -2.87 -7.80 -19.08
N SER A 85 -3.22 -8.54 -20.13
CA SER A 85 -4.02 -9.74 -19.96
C SER A 85 -3.25 -10.79 -19.14
N GLY A 86 -3.70 -10.99 -17.91
CA GLY A 86 -3.19 -12.04 -17.04
C GLY A 86 -1.89 -11.72 -16.28
N ALA A 87 -1.42 -10.46 -16.27
CA ALA A 87 -0.27 -10.08 -15.44
C ALA A 87 -0.22 -8.57 -15.14
N VAL A 88 0.49 -8.23 -14.06
CA VAL A 88 0.93 -6.87 -13.71
C VAL A 88 2.44 -6.79 -13.84
N LEU A 89 2.94 -5.90 -14.70
CA LEU A 89 4.37 -5.68 -14.86
C LEU A 89 4.79 -4.41 -14.14
N VAL A 90 5.71 -4.53 -13.18
CA VAL A 90 6.27 -3.42 -12.41
C VAL A 90 7.58 -3.01 -13.05
N VAL A 91 7.59 -1.87 -13.72
CA VAL A 91 8.71 -1.42 -14.54
C VAL A 91 9.44 -0.28 -13.85
N GLU A 92 10.76 -0.45 -13.69
CA GLU A 92 11.70 0.56 -13.26
C GLU A 92 12.54 1.00 -14.46
N LEU A 93 12.64 2.31 -14.70
CA LEU A 93 13.32 2.88 -15.87
C LEU A 93 14.73 3.35 -15.51
N LYS A 94 15.74 2.93 -16.28
CA LYS A 94 17.14 3.30 -16.05
C LYS A 94 17.75 3.99 -17.28
N GLY A 95 18.13 5.25 -17.12
CA GLY A 95 18.76 6.04 -18.18
C GLY A 95 20.27 5.81 -18.28
N ASP A 96 20.91 5.53 -17.17
CA ASP A 96 22.37 5.40 -17.03
C ASP A 96 22.88 3.96 -17.17
N GLY A 97 22.01 3.00 -17.51
CA GLY A 97 22.37 1.58 -17.63
C GLY A 97 22.75 0.91 -16.30
N ASN A 98 22.56 1.58 -15.15
CA ASN A 98 22.99 1.07 -13.86
C ASN A 98 22.01 0.02 -13.31
N THR A 99 22.42 -1.24 -13.35
CA THR A 99 21.67 -2.39 -12.82
C THR A 99 22.32 -2.97 -11.55
N GLY A 100 22.84 -2.11 -10.67
CA GLY A 100 23.42 -2.53 -9.40
C GLY A 100 22.41 -3.26 -8.50
N GLN A 101 22.91 -4.16 -7.63
CA GLN A 101 22.11 -5.05 -6.77
C GLN A 101 21.00 -4.33 -6.00
N ALA A 102 21.29 -3.15 -5.42
CA ALA A 102 20.33 -2.39 -4.63
C ALA A 102 19.09 -1.95 -5.44
N TYR A 103 19.25 -1.66 -6.73
CA TYR A 103 18.12 -1.31 -7.61
C TYR A 103 17.28 -2.54 -7.95
N LEU A 104 17.93 -3.69 -8.16
CA LEU A 104 17.24 -4.95 -8.41
C LEU A 104 16.39 -5.37 -7.21
N GLU A 105 16.95 -5.22 -6.01
CA GLU A 105 16.24 -5.47 -4.75
C GLU A 105 15.07 -4.49 -4.56
N GLN A 106 15.23 -3.24 -4.98
CA GLN A 106 14.18 -2.22 -4.90
C GLN A 106 12.98 -2.55 -5.80
N VAL A 107 13.19 -2.85 -7.08
CA VAL A 107 12.09 -3.19 -7.98
C VAL A 107 11.42 -4.52 -7.59
N ALA A 108 12.20 -5.49 -7.10
CA ALA A 108 11.67 -6.74 -6.57
C ALA A 108 10.82 -6.50 -5.30
N ASP A 109 11.22 -5.57 -4.42
CA ASP A 109 10.39 -5.13 -3.28
C ASP A 109 9.09 -4.49 -3.77
N TYR A 110 9.09 -3.73 -4.86
CA TYR A 110 7.87 -3.13 -5.42
C TYR A 110 6.91 -4.17 -5.97
N ALA A 111 7.41 -5.13 -6.76
CA ALA A 111 6.61 -6.24 -7.27
C ALA A 111 6.01 -7.08 -6.14
N ARG A 112 6.82 -7.44 -5.14
CA ARG A 112 6.36 -8.17 -3.95
C ARG A 112 5.27 -7.41 -3.19
N ARG A 113 5.41 -6.09 -3.05
CA ARG A 113 4.41 -5.24 -2.40
C ARG A 113 3.09 -5.22 -3.12
N ILE A 114 3.11 -5.12 -4.44
CA ILE A 114 1.89 -5.15 -5.23
C ILE A 114 1.26 -6.54 -5.14
N TYR A 115 2.04 -7.62 -5.26
CA TYR A 115 1.52 -8.97 -5.08
C TYR A 115 0.87 -9.18 -3.71
N THR A 116 1.51 -8.67 -2.66
CA THR A 116 1.10 -8.95 -1.27
C THR A 116 0.04 -8.00 -0.74
N ASN A 117 -0.14 -6.81 -1.32
CA ASN A 117 -1.09 -5.81 -0.81
C ASN A 117 -2.12 -5.37 -1.86
N HIS A 118 -2.28 -6.11 -2.95
CA HIS A 118 -3.30 -5.85 -3.95
C HIS A 118 -4.19 -7.09 -4.09
N ALA A 119 -5.49 -6.96 -3.82
CA ALA A 119 -6.45 -8.07 -3.83
C ALA A 119 -6.42 -8.84 -5.16
N LEU A 120 -6.39 -8.13 -6.29
CA LEU A 120 -6.25 -8.75 -7.62
C LEU A 120 -5.00 -9.64 -7.75
N CYS A 121 -3.90 -9.29 -7.10
CA CYS A 121 -2.65 -10.04 -7.24
C CYS A 121 -2.55 -11.15 -6.20
N GLY A 122 -2.82 -10.84 -4.93
CA GLY A 122 -2.67 -11.77 -3.82
C GLY A 122 -3.82 -12.77 -3.69
N GLU A 123 -5.06 -12.36 -3.96
CA GLU A 123 -6.26 -13.19 -3.79
C GLU A 123 -6.72 -13.78 -5.12
N ASP A 124 -6.91 -12.96 -6.17
CA ASP A 124 -7.29 -13.46 -7.50
C ASP A 124 -6.11 -14.14 -8.23
N GLY A 125 -4.91 -14.11 -7.64
CA GLY A 125 -3.73 -14.80 -8.15
C GLY A 125 -3.18 -14.21 -9.44
N VAL A 126 -3.41 -12.92 -9.72
CA VAL A 126 -2.78 -12.24 -10.86
C VAL A 126 -1.26 -12.18 -10.64
N PRO A 127 -0.45 -12.77 -11.55
CA PRO A 127 0.99 -12.68 -11.51
C PRO A 127 1.50 -11.23 -11.52
N VAL A 128 2.54 -10.98 -10.72
CA VAL A 128 3.27 -9.71 -10.71
C VAL A 128 4.73 -9.97 -11.06
N HIS A 129 5.25 -9.28 -12.07
CA HIS A 129 6.63 -9.45 -12.53
C HIS A 129 7.40 -8.14 -12.52
N ALA A 130 8.65 -8.16 -12.05
CA ALA A 130 9.50 -6.97 -12.05
C ALA A 130 10.29 -6.84 -13.36
N LEU A 131 10.30 -5.66 -13.96
CA LEU A 131 11.10 -5.29 -15.11
C LEU A 131 12.03 -4.13 -14.76
N VAL A 132 13.31 -4.24 -15.08
CA VAL A 132 14.22 -3.09 -15.15
C VAL A 132 14.53 -2.85 -16.61
N VAL A 133 14.18 -1.66 -17.10
CA VAL A 133 14.25 -1.30 -18.51
C VAL A 133 15.26 -0.19 -18.70
N ASN A 134 16.37 -0.52 -19.36
CA ASN A 134 17.37 0.46 -19.75
C ASN A 134 16.91 1.21 -21.00
N TYR A 135 16.82 2.54 -20.94
CA TYR A 135 16.32 3.36 -22.05
C TYR A 135 17.31 4.38 -22.61
N GLY A 136 18.39 4.69 -21.88
CA GLY A 136 19.43 5.63 -22.33
C GLY A 136 20.69 4.91 -22.82
N MET A 137 21.39 4.22 -21.92
CA MET A 137 22.50 3.33 -22.27
C MET A 137 22.04 1.86 -22.24
N PRO A 138 22.27 1.07 -23.32
CA PRO A 138 21.95 -0.34 -23.31
C PRO A 138 22.69 -1.08 -22.19
N GLY A 139 21.95 -1.92 -21.47
CA GLY A 139 22.49 -2.77 -20.41
C GLY A 139 22.39 -4.25 -20.74
N SER A 140 22.87 -5.09 -19.82
CA SER A 140 22.72 -6.54 -19.95
C SER A 140 21.26 -6.96 -19.86
N GLU A 141 20.91 -8.00 -20.61
CA GLU A 141 19.60 -8.63 -20.52
C GLU A 141 19.66 -9.89 -19.69
N ARG A 142 18.65 -10.11 -18.87
CA ARG A 142 18.55 -11.26 -17.98
C ARG A 142 17.08 -11.56 -17.71
N ARG A 143 16.69 -12.82 -17.81
CA ARG A 143 15.33 -13.27 -17.49
C ARG A 143 15.41 -14.27 -16.35
N ASP A 144 15.07 -13.81 -15.15
CA ASP A 144 14.87 -14.67 -13.99
C ASP A 144 13.36 -14.93 -13.78
N GLU A 145 13.05 -15.78 -12.81
CA GLU A 145 11.68 -16.14 -12.45
C GLU A 145 10.84 -14.94 -12.01
N TRP A 146 11.42 -14.01 -11.24
CA TRP A 146 10.69 -12.89 -10.61
C TRP A 146 11.10 -11.51 -11.15
N LEU A 147 12.16 -11.46 -11.95
CA LEU A 147 12.80 -10.23 -12.40
C LEU A 147 13.29 -10.40 -13.84
N THR A 148 13.14 -9.36 -14.66
CA THR A 148 13.76 -9.30 -15.98
C THR A 148 14.48 -7.97 -16.18
N LEU A 149 15.75 -8.05 -16.55
CA LEU A 149 16.55 -6.94 -17.08
C LEU A 149 16.40 -6.93 -18.59
N THR A 150 16.01 -5.80 -19.16
CA THR A 150 15.87 -5.66 -20.60
C THR A 150 16.20 -4.23 -21.04
N ASN A 151 16.29 -4.04 -22.35
CA ASN A 151 16.40 -2.73 -22.97
C ASN A 151 15.05 -2.27 -23.48
N VAL A 152 14.84 -0.95 -23.54
CA VAL A 152 13.56 -0.36 -23.96
C VAL A 152 13.13 -0.85 -25.33
N ASP A 153 14.07 -1.13 -26.23
CA ASP A 153 13.80 -1.64 -27.57
C ASP A 153 13.13 -3.01 -27.58
N ASN A 154 13.30 -3.79 -26.51
CA ASN A 154 12.74 -5.13 -26.33
C ASN A 154 11.54 -5.16 -25.36
N LEU A 155 11.10 -4.01 -24.83
CA LEU A 155 10.01 -3.96 -23.86
C LEU A 155 8.70 -4.54 -24.43
N ASN A 156 8.39 -4.29 -25.71
CA ASN A 156 7.22 -4.88 -26.35
C ASN A 156 7.27 -6.42 -26.34
N ASN A 157 8.46 -7.02 -26.53
CA ASN A 157 8.63 -8.47 -26.52
C ASN A 157 8.39 -9.04 -25.12
N GLU A 158 8.85 -8.36 -24.07
CA GLU A 158 8.57 -8.78 -22.69
C GLU A 158 7.08 -8.62 -22.35
N VAL A 159 6.42 -7.56 -22.81
CA VAL A 159 4.96 -7.41 -22.64
C VAL A 159 4.22 -8.59 -23.29
N ILE A 160 4.56 -8.95 -24.53
CA ILE A 160 3.95 -10.08 -25.24
C ILE A 160 4.27 -11.42 -24.56
N ARG A 161 5.47 -11.57 -23.97
CA ARG A 161 5.86 -12.79 -23.25
C ARG A 161 4.99 -13.06 -22.02
N PHE A 162 4.58 -12.02 -21.30
CA PHE A 162 3.71 -12.14 -20.12
C PHE A 162 2.22 -12.04 -20.45
N ASP A 163 1.89 -11.74 -21.70
CA ASP A 163 0.52 -11.72 -22.17
C ASP A 163 -0.08 -13.14 -22.11
N THR A 164 -1.27 -13.24 -21.53
CA THR A 164 -2.08 -14.46 -21.54
C THR A 164 -3.38 -14.20 -22.32
N PRO A 165 -3.37 -14.35 -23.66
CA PRO A 165 -4.54 -14.10 -24.48
C PRO A 165 -5.74 -14.96 -24.02
N GLY A 166 -6.90 -14.34 -23.83
CA GLY A 166 -8.13 -15.01 -23.37
C GLY A 166 -8.44 -14.86 -21.88
N LYS A 167 -7.50 -14.35 -21.07
CA LYS A 167 -7.85 -13.76 -19.76
C LYS A 167 -8.39 -12.34 -19.98
N ALA A 168 -9.26 -11.88 -19.09
CA ALA A 168 -9.68 -10.48 -19.13
C ALA A 168 -8.52 -9.58 -18.66
N PRO A 169 -8.21 -8.49 -19.37
CA PRO A 169 -7.22 -7.53 -18.93
C PRO A 169 -7.68 -6.82 -17.66
N ILE A 170 -6.70 -6.42 -16.85
CA ILE A 170 -6.97 -5.71 -15.61
C ILE A 170 -7.28 -4.25 -15.96
N THR A 171 -8.54 -3.86 -15.80
CA THR A 171 -8.98 -2.50 -16.05
C THR A 171 -8.36 -1.52 -15.05
N LEU A 172 -8.04 -0.30 -15.50
CA LEU A 172 -7.53 0.78 -14.65
C LEU A 172 -8.40 1.02 -13.42
N ASP A 173 -9.72 1.17 -13.58
CA ASP A 173 -10.60 1.51 -12.45
C ASP A 173 -10.55 0.44 -11.36
N ARG A 174 -10.57 -0.84 -11.75
CA ARG A 174 -10.45 -1.97 -10.82
C ARG A 174 -9.08 -1.99 -10.12
N PHE A 175 -7.98 -1.78 -10.84
CA PHE A 175 -6.65 -1.74 -10.21
C PHE A 175 -6.45 -0.48 -9.35
N LEU A 176 -7.07 0.63 -9.73
CA LEU A 176 -6.94 1.92 -9.05
C LEU A 176 -7.89 2.10 -7.86
N ASP A 177 -8.83 1.16 -7.70
CA ASP A 177 -9.72 1.10 -6.56
C ASP A 177 -8.91 0.93 -5.27
N GLN A 178 -8.99 1.96 -4.43
CA GLN A 178 -8.29 2.04 -3.17
C GLN A 178 -8.59 0.89 -2.20
N TYR A 179 -9.77 0.29 -2.32
CA TYR A 179 -10.21 -0.81 -1.47
C TYR A 179 -9.60 -2.14 -1.89
N ASN A 180 -8.96 -2.21 -3.06
CA ASN A 180 -8.17 -3.37 -3.47
C ASN A 180 -6.77 -3.37 -2.84
N HIS A 181 -6.38 -2.34 -2.08
CA HIS A 181 -5.11 -2.35 -1.33
C HIS A 181 -5.23 -2.96 0.05
N GLN A 182 -5.76 -4.17 0.08
CA GLN A 182 -5.84 -4.97 1.28
C GLN A 182 -4.82 -6.12 1.16
N PRO A 183 -4.15 -6.50 2.26
CA PRO A 183 -3.40 -7.74 2.29
C PRO A 183 -4.36 -8.92 2.13
N PRO A 184 -3.96 -10.03 1.47
CA PRO A 184 -4.86 -11.14 1.23
C PRO A 184 -5.28 -11.80 2.56
N PRO A 185 -6.54 -12.25 2.71
CA PRO A 185 -7.03 -12.87 3.94
C PRO A 185 -6.16 -14.03 4.43
N SER A 186 -5.62 -14.84 3.53
CA SER A 186 -4.72 -15.94 3.86
C SER A 186 -3.43 -15.48 4.57
N LEU A 187 -2.90 -14.32 4.17
CA LEU A 187 -1.75 -13.71 4.82
C LEU A 187 -2.11 -13.14 6.19
N VAL A 188 -3.24 -12.47 6.28
CA VAL A 188 -3.79 -11.95 7.55
C VAL A 188 -3.92 -13.11 8.56
N GLN A 189 -4.49 -14.23 8.12
CA GLN A 189 -4.65 -15.45 8.93
C GLN A 189 -3.31 -16.07 9.31
N ALA A 190 -2.35 -16.19 8.38
CA ALA A 190 -1.02 -16.72 8.66
C ALA A 190 -0.27 -15.89 9.71
N VAL A 191 -0.36 -14.55 9.61
CA VAL A 191 0.23 -13.65 10.60
C VAL A 191 -0.47 -13.79 11.96
N ARG A 192 -1.81 -13.88 12.01
CA ARG A 192 -2.52 -14.11 13.28
C ARG A 192 -2.11 -15.43 13.94
N ALA A 193 -2.08 -16.53 13.18
CA ALA A 193 -1.67 -17.85 13.70
C ALA A 193 -0.24 -17.83 14.26
N TYR A 194 0.70 -17.18 13.57
CA TYR A 194 2.07 -17.01 14.07
C TYR A 194 2.11 -16.26 15.42
N PHE A 195 1.28 -15.24 15.61
CA PHE A 195 1.23 -14.46 16.86
C PHE A 195 0.49 -15.17 18.00
N SER A 196 -0.50 -16.01 17.67
CA SER A 196 -1.16 -16.89 18.64
C SER A 196 -0.21 -17.97 19.17
N ASP A 197 0.58 -18.58 18.28
CA ASP A 197 1.47 -19.69 18.61
C ASP A 197 2.81 -19.24 19.20
N GLN A 198 3.37 -18.14 18.69
CA GLN A 198 4.59 -17.54 19.22
C GLN A 198 4.19 -16.33 20.05
N ALA A 199 4.05 -16.53 21.36
CA ALA A 199 3.97 -15.43 22.33
C ALA A 199 5.03 -14.38 21.95
N LEU A 200 4.56 -13.22 21.46
CA LEU A 200 5.34 -12.05 21.02
C LEU A 200 6.75 -12.06 21.64
N PRO A 201 7.84 -12.01 20.86
CA PRO A 201 9.18 -12.16 21.39
C PRO A 201 9.40 -11.25 22.60
N ARG A 202 9.41 -11.86 23.79
CA ARG A 202 9.72 -11.25 25.10
C ARG A 202 8.84 -10.10 25.61
N ILE A 203 7.62 -9.87 25.09
CA ILE A 203 6.63 -9.05 25.83
C ILE A 203 5.87 -9.95 26.81
N LYS A 204 6.62 -10.61 27.71
CA LYS A 204 6.04 -11.45 28.77
C LYS A 204 5.68 -10.55 29.95
N ARG A 205 4.39 -10.29 30.10
CA ARG A 205 3.64 -10.27 31.38
C ARG A 205 2.15 -10.24 31.05
N ILE A 206 1.58 -11.42 30.83
CA ILE A 206 0.15 -11.60 31.05
C ILE A 206 0.01 -11.67 32.57
N ASP A 207 -0.31 -10.54 33.19
CA ASP A 207 -0.84 -10.50 34.55
C ASP A 207 -2.37 -10.33 34.50
N GLU A 208 -3.04 -10.55 35.63
CA GLU A 208 -4.50 -10.42 35.73
C GLU A 208 -5.00 -9.04 35.27
N VAL A 209 -4.18 -8.00 35.48
CA VAL A 209 -4.48 -6.61 35.08
C VAL A 209 -4.55 -6.48 33.56
N THR A 210 -3.55 -6.99 32.85
CA THR A 210 -3.51 -6.95 31.37
C THR A 210 -4.66 -7.75 30.77
N SER A 211 -4.97 -8.92 31.34
CA SER A 211 -6.11 -9.75 30.93
C SER A 211 -7.46 -9.07 31.17
N GLY A 212 -7.62 -8.39 32.31
CA GLY A 212 -8.83 -7.64 32.62
C GLY A 212 -9.05 -6.46 31.67
N ALA A 213 -7.99 -5.71 31.35
CA ALA A 213 -8.05 -4.62 30.38
C ALA A 213 -8.41 -5.13 28.98
N LEU A 214 -7.79 -6.21 28.52
CA LEU A 214 -8.12 -6.84 27.23
C LEU A 214 -9.60 -7.22 27.15
N LYS A 215 -10.11 -7.91 28.17
CA LYS A 215 -11.51 -8.34 28.23
C LYS A 215 -12.47 -7.15 28.18
N ALA A 216 -12.20 -6.10 28.97
CA ALA A 216 -13.02 -4.90 29.00
C ALA A 216 -13.06 -4.20 27.63
N VAL A 217 -11.93 -4.09 26.93
CA VAL A 217 -11.90 -3.48 25.59
C VAL A 217 -12.65 -4.35 24.57
N VAL A 218 -12.52 -5.67 24.62
CA VAL A 218 -13.28 -6.59 23.76
C VAL A 218 -14.79 -6.47 23.97
N GLU A 219 -15.24 -6.43 25.23
CA GLU A 219 -16.67 -6.20 25.56
C GLU A 219 -17.17 -4.88 24.97
N GLU A 220 -16.35 -3.82 25.05
CA GLU A 220 -16.68 -2.51 24.51
C GLU A 220 -16.73 -2.46 22.99
N ILE A 221 -15.89 -3.23 22.30
CA ILE A 221 -15.95 -3.41 20.85
C ILE A 221 -17.29 -4.06 20.46
N HIS A 222 -17.67 -5.15 21.12
CA HIS A 222 -18.95 -5.82 20.86
C HIS A 222 -20.16 -4.94 21.16
N GLU A 223 -20.15 -4.17 22.26
CA GLU A 223 -21.21 -3.21 22.55
C GLU A 223 -21.30 -2.12 21.48
N THR A 224 -20.15 -1.58 21.06
CA THR A 224 -20.07 -0.50 20.07
C THR A 224 -20.57 -0.94 18.70
N HIS A 225 -20.21 -2.14 18.26
CA HIS A 225 -20.78 -2.77 17.06
C HIS A 225 -22.30 -2.98 17.19
N ARG A 226 -22.79 -3.56 18.30
CA ARG A 226 -24.24 -3.79 18.50
C ARG A 226 -25.06 -2.50 18.47
N GLN A 227 -24.50 -1.41 18.96
CA GLN A 227 -25.16 -0.10 18.97
C GLN A 227 -24.91 0.71 17.70
N GLN A 228 -24.09 0.21 16.76
CA GLN A 228 -23.69 0.91 15.53
C GLN A 228 -23.24 2.35 15.82
N ARG A 229 -22.37 2.50 16.83
CA ARG A 229 -21.84 3.79 17.29
C ARG A 229 -20.33 3.87 17.11
N ARG A 230 -19.76 5.02 17.47
CA ARG A 230 -18.32 5.23 17.56
C ARG A 230 -17.95 5.42 19.03
N LYS A 231 -16.88 4.79 19.50
CA LYS A 231 -16.46 4.88 20.91
C LYS A 231 -14.97 5.03 21.05
N LEU A 232 -14.52 6.10 21.70
CA LEU A 232 -13.12 6.25 22.11
C LEU A 232 -12.88 5.51 23.42
N VAL A 233 -11.97 4.54 23.41
CA VAL A 233 -11.54 3.80 24.61
C VAL A 233 -10.14 4.24 25.02
N LEU A 234 -9.99 4.70 26.26
CA LEU A 234 -8.69 5.12 26.80
C LEU A 234 -8.13 4.05 27.74
N VAL A 235 -7.07 3.38 27.29
CA VAL A 235 -6.34 2.42 28.12
C VAL A 235 -5.20 3.14 28.82
N SER A 236 -5.33 3.38 30.13
CA SER A 236 -4.32 4.03 30.95
C SER A 236 -3.62 3.04 31.88
N GLY A 237 -2.37 3.34 32.24
CA GLY A 237 -1.56 2.49 33.11
C GLY A 237 -0.12 2.95 33.18
N VAL A 238 0.59 2.58 34.27
CA VAL A 238 1.99 2.94 34.48
C VAL A 238 2.91 2.42 33.35
N PRO A 239 4.11 3.00 33.15
CA PRO A 239 5.09 2.45 32.22
C PRO A 239 5.37 0.96 32.50
N GLY A 240 5.38 0.13 31.46
CA GLY A 240 5.56 -1.32 31.59
C GLY A 240 4.31 -2.13 31.95
N ALA A 241 3.14 -1.50 32.16
CA ALA A 241 1.88 -2.18 32.49
C ALA A 241 1.22 -2.97 31.33
N GLY A 242 1.97 -3.31 30.27
CA GLY A 242 1.42 -4.15 29.18
C GLY A 242 0.46 -3.48 28.19
N LYS A 243 0.30 -2.15 28.19
CA LYS A 243 -0.62 -1.43 27.25
C LYS A 243 -0.40 -1.79 25.78
N THR A 244 0.85 -1.77 25.33
CA THR A 244 1.26 -2.16 23.98
C THR A 244 0.86 -3.61 23.66
N TYR A 245 0.97 -4.52 24.64
CA TYR A 245 0.56 -5.91 24.49
C TYR A 245 -0.96 -6.01 24.32
N VAL A 246 -1.76 -5.33 25.14
CA VAL A 246 -3.23 -5.28 25.01
C VAL A 246 -3.62 -4.82 23.60
N GLY A 247 -3.02 -3.73 23.11
CA GLY A 247 -3.28 -3.22 21.78
C GLY A 247 -2.93 -4.21 20.67
N LEU A 248 -1.77 -4.88 20.76
CA LEU A 248 -1.38 -5.90 19.79
C LEU A 248 -2.31 -7.11 19.81
N GLN A 249 -2.75 -7.58 20.99
CA GLN A 249 -3.70 -8.69 21.09
C GLN A 249 -5.02 -8.35 20.39
N ILE A 250 -5.60 -7.17 20.69
CA ILE A 250 -6.85 -6.73 20.06
C ILE A 250 -6.73 -6.68 18.54
N ALA A 251 -5.61 -6.17 18.00
CA ALA A 251 -5.40 -6.07 16.56
C ALA A 251 -5.44 -7.44 15.85
N HIS A 252 -5.20 -8.54 16.57
CA HIS A 252 -5.16 -9.89 16.05
C HIS A 252 -6.40 -10.73 16.36
N GLU A 253 -7.39 -10.19 17.08
CA GLU A 253 -8.60 -10.92 17.42
C GLU A 253 -9.41 -11.33 16.17
N HIS A 254 -9.82 -12.59 16.14
CA HIS A 254 -10.51 -13.18 14.99
C HIS A 254 -11.98 -12.74 14.88
N PHE A 255 -12.63 -12.48 16.02
CA PHE A 255 -14.04 -12.06 16.03
C PHE A 255 -14.27 -10.75 15.25
N LEU A 256 -13.23 -9.93 15.08
CA LEU A 256 -13.31 -8.68 14.34
C LEU A 256 -13.69 -8.88 12.87
N ASP A 257 -13.38 -10.04 12.28
CA ASP A 257 -13.73 -10.36 10.89
C ASP A 257 -15.26 -10.52 10.74
N ASP A 258 -15.91 -11.06 11.77
CA ASP A 258 -17.37 -11.23 11.81
C ASP A 258 -18.09 -9.89 11.96
N LEU A 259 -17.49 -8.98 12.74
CA LEU A 259 -18.02 -7.64 13.00
C LEU A 259 -17.71 -6.63 11.87
N ALA A 260 -16.87 -7.01 10.90
CA ALA A 260 -16.44 -6.13 9.83
C ALA A 260 -17.60 -5.84 8.86
N GLU A 261 -17.86 -4.54 8.66
CA GLU A 261 -18.84 -4.06 7.69
C GLU A 261 -18.21 -3.97 6.29
N PRO A 262 -18.99 -4.15 5.21
CA PRO A 262 -18.51 -3.93 3.86
C PRO A 262 -17.99 -2.51 3.64
N MET A 263 -16.87 -2.41 2.92
CA MET A 263 -16.34 -1.16 2.39
C MET A 263 -17.22 -0.65 1.24
N ALA A 264 -16.95 0.55 0.72
CA ALA A 264 -17.80 1.16 -0.31
C ALA A 264 -17.87 0.37 -1.63
N ASN A 265 -16.90 -0.50 -1.90
CA ASN A 265 -16.92 -1.41 -3.05
C ASN A 265 -17.62 -2.76 -2.77
N GLY A 266 -18.25 -2.92 -1.61
CA GLY A 266 -18.97 -4.12 -1.19
C GLY A 266 -18.10 -5.24 -0.61
N ALA A 267 -16.76 -5.13 -0.69
CA ALA A 267 -15.85 -6.10 -0.09
C ALA A 267 -15.69 -5.85 1.41
N LYS A 268 -15.54 -6.91 2.20
CA LYS A 268 -15.16 -6.79 3.61
C LYS A 268 -13.67 -6.47 3.75
N PRO A 269 -13.26 -5.68 4.74
CA PRO A 269 -11.84 -5.45 5.00
C PRO A 269 -11.18 -6.76 5.46
N SER A 270 -10.03 -7.10 4.89
CA SER A 270 -9.28 -8.29 5.32
C SER A 270 -8.59 -8.09 6.66
N ALA A 271 -8.29 -6.84 7.03
CA ALA A 271 -7.74 -6.46 8.33
C ALA A 271 -8.67 -5.43 8.98
N PRO A 272 -9.65 -5.83 9.81
CA PRO A 272 -10.60 -4.92 10.46
C PRO A 272 -10.00 -4.10 11.61
N ALA A 273 -8.77 -4.39 12.05
CA ALA A 273 -8.06 -3.62 13.05
C ALA A 273 -6.65 -3.24 12.60
N VAL A 274 -6.16 -2.11 13.12
CA VAL A 274 -4.77 -1.66 12.91
C VAL A 274 -4.18 -1.10 14.20
N PHE A 275 -2.94 -1.51 14.47
CA PHE A 275 -2.07 -1.00 15.51
C PHE A 275 -1.14 0.08 14.95
N LEU A 276 -1.19 1.26 15.54
CA LEU A 276 -0.47 2.45 15.11
C LEU A 276 0.47 2.89 16.22
N SER A 277 1.75 3.09 15.89
CA SER A 277 2.72 3.62 16.85
C SER A 277 3.55 4.74 16.24
N GLY A 278 3.86 5.74 17.06
CA GLY A 278 4.85 6.78 16.75
C GLY A 278 6.29 6.33 16.93
N ASN A 279 6.52 5.18 17.58
CA ASN A 279 7.84 4.63 17.83
C ASN A 279 8.34 3.84 16.60
N LYS A 280 9.02 4.53 15.68
CA LYS A 280 9.51 3.92 14.44
C LYS A 280 10.37 2.66 14.68
N PRO A 281 11.36 2.64 15.59
CA PRO A 281 12.09 1.42 15.92
C PRO A 281 11.20 0.24 16.34
N LEU A 282 10.16 0.48 17.15
CA LEU A 282 9.20 -0.57 17.54
C LEU A 282 8.42 -1.08 16.34
N VAL A 283 7.91 -0.16 15.51
CA VAL A 283 7.22 -0.51 14.27
C VAL A 283 8.12 -1.36 13.39
N ASP A 284 9.39 -0.96 13.19
CA ASP A 284 10.34 -1.69 12.35
C ASP A 284 10.61 -3.10 12.88
N VAL A 285 10.76 -3.27 14.20
CA VAL A 285 10.95 -4.58 14.85
C VAL A 285 9.70 -5.46 14.71
N LEU A 286 8.51 -4.93 15.01
CA LEU A 286 7.25 -5.68 14.88
C LEU A 286 7.00 -6.10 13.43
N GLN A 287 7.24 -5.18 12.48
CA GLN A 287 7.13 -5.47 11.06
C GLN A 287 8.16 -6.52 10.62
N TYR A 288 9.37 -6.49 11.17
CA TYR A 288 10.39 -7.49 10.87
C TYR A 288 9.98 -8.89 11.37
N GLU A 289 9.49 -9.01 12.60
CA GLU A 289 9.00 -10.29 13.14
C GLU A 289 7.83 -10.84 12.31
N MET A 290 6.91 -9.97 11.87
CA MET A 290 5.85 -10.34 10.96
C MET A 290 6.34 -10.77 9.57
N ARG A 291 7.48 -10.24 9.09
CA ARG A 291 8.09 -10.70 7.85
C ARG A 291 8.64 -12.12 7.95
N ARG A 292 9.15 -12.50 9.12
CA ARG A 292 9.58 -13.88 9.37
C ARG A 292 8.41 -14.86 9.38
N ALA A 293 7.22 -14.39 9.74
CA ALA A 293 5.97 -15.15 9.68
C ALA A 293 5.38 -15.28 8.26
N GLY A 294 6.05 -14.73 7.23
CA GLY A 294 5.59 -14.75 5.85
C GLY A 294 4.73 -13.54 5.43
N GLY A 295 4.50 -12.57 6.32
CA GLY A 295 3.78 -11.32 6.02
C GLY A 295 4.68 -10.17 5.55
N GLU A 296 4.12 -9.01 5.20
CA GLU A 296 4.92 -7.80 4.98
C GLU A 296 5.15 -6.95 6.24
N GLY A 297 4.53 -7.37 7.35
CA GLY A 297 4.54 -6.68 8.63
C GLY A 297 3.68 -5.43 8.74
N LYS A 298 3.29 -4.83 7.61
CA LYS A 298 2.45 -3.62 7.59
C LYS A 298 0.96 -3.87 7.75
N VAL A 299 0.52 -5.14 7.73
CA VAL A 299 -0.90 -5.53 7.77
C VAL A 299 -1.58 -4.98 9.02
N PHE A 300 -1.05 -5.31 10.19
CA PHE A 300 -1.62 -4.89 11.47
C PHE A 300 -0.81 -3.80 12.16
N VAL A 301 0.46 -3.58 11.81
CA VAL A 301 1.32 -2.60 12.49
C VAL A 301 1.80 -1.54 11.51
N GLN A 302 1.38 -0.29 11.71
CA GLN A 302 1.76 0.82 10.84
C GLN A 302 2.35 2.01 11.63
N ASN A 303 3.16 2.81 10.93
CA ASN A 303 3.61 4.08 11.48
C ASN A 303 2.46 5.07 11.48
N VAL A 304 2.22 5.72 12.62
CA VAL A 304 1.13 6.69 12.78
C VAL A 304 1.19 7.83 11.75
N LYS A 305 2.40 8.28 11.38
CA LYS A 305 2.57 9.41 10.44
C LYS A 305 2.18 9.04 9.03
N ASP A 306 2.52 7.83 8.60
CA ASP A 306 2.17 7.33 7.27
C ASP A 306 0.65 7.15 7.16
N PHE A 307 0.02 6.62 8.22
CA PHE A 307 -1.42 6.48 8.33
C PHE A 307 -2.14 7.83 8.26
N VAL A 308 -1.74 8.78 9.12
CA VAL A 308 -2.34 10.13 9.15
C VAL A 308 -2.18 10.82 7.79
N LYS A 309 -0.99 10.79 7.18
CA LYS A 309 -0.75 11.41 5.87
C LYS A 309 -1.67 10.83 4.80
N ARG A 310 -1.84 9.49 4.76
CA ARG A 310 -2.70 8.81 3.78
C ARG A 310 -4.16 9.26 3.88
N TYR A 311 -4.71 9.27 5.10
CA TYR A 311 -6.14 9.52 5.30
C TYR A 311 -6.51 10.99 5.48
N SER A 312 -5.55 11.88 5.79
CA SER A 312 -5.76 13.33 5.81
C SER A 312 -5.73 13.95 4.41
N ASN A 313 -4.88 13.45 3.51
CA ASN A 313 -4.77 13.99 2.14
C ASN A 313 -6.01 13.72 1.29
N LYS A 314 -6.80 12.70 1.64
CA LYS A 314 -7.97 12.27 0.86
C LYS A 314 -9.19 12.12 1.75
N LYS A 315 -9.96 13.20 1.86
CA LYS A 315 -11.13 13.27 2.73
C LYS A 315 -12.23 12.27 2.34
N SER A 316 -12.30 11.86 1.07
CA SER A 316 -13.25 10.86 0.57
C SER A 316 -12.93 9.41 0.96
N ILE A 317 -11.75 9.14 1.55
CA ILE A 317 -11.31 7.77 1.84
C ILE A 317 -11.51 7.46 3.32
N ALA A 318 -12.35 6.47 3.62
CA ALA A 318 -12.43 5.87 4.93
C ALA A 318 -11.28 4.85 5.12
N PRO A 319 -10.63 4.81 6.30
CA PRO A 319 -9.83 3.66 6.65
C PRO A 319 -10.66 2.37 6.61
N PRO A 320 -10.07 1.24 6.21
CA PRO A 320 -10.77 -0.05 6.16
C PRO A 320 -10.89 -0.72 7.54
N HIS A 321 -10.28 -0.13 8.57
CA HIS A 321 -10.16 -0.74 9.90
C HIS A 321 -11.22 -0.15 10.82
N HIS A 322 -12.14 -0.96 11.35
CA HIS A 322 -13.12 -0.56 12.37
C HIS A 322 -12.50 -0.27 13.74
N VAL A 323 -11.38 -0.93 14.07
CA VAL A 323 -10.68 -0.73 15.35
C VAL A 323 -9.32 -0.06 15.09
N LEU A 324 -9.16 1.18 15.58
CA LEU A 324 -7.94 1.97 15.43
C LEU A 324 -7.19 2.04 16.76
N ILE A 325 -6.12 1.26 16.91
CA ILE A 325 -5.34 1.23 18.15
C ILE A 325 -4.16 2.18 18.03
N PHE A 326 -4.14 3.24 18.85
CA PHE A 326 -3.02 4.18 18.91
C PHE A 326 -2.17 3.98 20.17
N ASP A 327 -0.99 3.39 19.99
CA ASP A 327 0.00 3.20 21.04
C ASP A 327 0.83 4.46 21.29
N GLU A 328 1.20 4.67 22.55
CA GLU A 328 1.89 5.89 23.01
C GLU A 328 1.13 7.19 22.67
N ALA A 329 -0.20 7.17 22.70
CA ALA A 329 -1.06 8.30 22.34
C ALA A 329 -0.77 9.60 23.12
N GLN A 330 -0.14 9.51 24.30
CA GLN A 330 0.35 10.68 25.04
C GLN A 330 1.42 11.50 24.29
N ARG A 331 2.03 10.92 23.24
CA ARG A 331 3.02 11.59 22.39
C ARG A 331 2.39 12.31 21.19
N ALA A 332 1.08 12.18 21.02
CA ALA A 332 0.35 12.77 19.90
C ALA A 332 0.51 14.29 19.88
N TRP A 333 0.65 14.87 18.70
CA TRP A 333 0.86 16.31 18.56
C TRP A 333 -0.46 17.08 18.71
N ASP A 334 -0.40 18.15 19.49
CA ASP A 334 -1.46 19.16 19.52
C ASP A 334 -1.50 19.98 18.22
N SER A 335 -2.58 20.75 18.04
CA SER A 335 -2.76 21.55 16.83
C SER A 335 -1.61 22.54 16.61
N ARG A 336 -1.11 23.19 17.67
CA ARG A 336 -0.01 24.17 17.57
C ARG A 336 1.26 23.53 17.01
N ARG A 337 1.64 22.34 17.50
CA ARG A 337 2.83 21.62 17.06
C ARG A 337 2.69 21.13 15.62
N VAL A 338 1.52 20.64 15.23
CA VAL A 338 1.24 20.24 13.84
C VAL A 338 1.32 21.46 12.92
N GLN A 339 0.65 22.56 13.26
CA GLN A 339 0.64 23.80 12.47
C GLN A 339 2.05 24.35 12.26
N HIS A 340 2.86 24.40 13.33
CA HIS A 340 4.24 24.88 13.25
C HIS A 340 5.12 23.97 12.38
N LYS A 341 4.99 22.64 12.51
CA LYS A 341 5.83 21.68 11.79
C LYS A 341 5.47 21.58 10.31
N HIS A 342 4.19 21.64 9.97
CA HIS A 342 3.68 21.51 8.61
C HIS A 342 3.47 22.84 7.89
N LYS A 343 3.65 23.97 8.58
CA LYS A 343 3.40 25.32 8.07
C LYS A 343 1.98 25.49 7.51
N ASP A 344 1.02 24.80 8.12
CA ASP A 344 -0.39 24.87 7.76
C ASP A 344 -1.19 25.40 8.95
N PRO A 345 -1.69 26.65 8.92
CA PRO A 345 -2.43 27.24 10.03
C PRO A 345 -3.80 26.60 10.27
N LYS A 346 -4.31 25.80 9.33
CA LYS A 346 -5.59 25.10 9.45
C LYS A 346 -5.42 23.66 9.96
N ALA A 347 -4.19 23.23 10.21
CA ALA A 347 -3.94 21.88 10.69
C ALA A 347 -4.55 21.66 12.08
N ILE A 348 -5.16 20.49 12.24
CA ILE A 348 -5.77 20.02 13.48
C ILE A 348 -4.78 19.14 14.26
N SER A 349 -5.11 18.79 15.49
CA SER A 349 -4.30 17.85 16.29
C SER A 349 -4.35 16.43 15.72
N GLU A 350 -3.35 15.62 16.03
CA GLU A 350 -3.34 14.20 15.63
C GLU A 350 -4.56 13.44 16.19
N PRO A 351 -4.95 13.58 17.48
CA PRO A 351 -6.17 12.95 17.99
C PRO A 351 -7.45 13.40 17.26
N ALA A 352 -7.56 14.68 16.90
CA ALA A 352 -8.71 15.16 16.11
C ALA A 352 -8.74 14.55 14.70
N SER A 353 -7.58 14.28 14.11
CA SER A 353 -7.50 13.56 12.83
C SER A 353 -8.05 12.14 12.96
N PHE A 354 -7.72 11.42 14.05
CA PHE A 354 -8.26 10.09 14.31
C PHE A 354 -9.78 10.06 14.44
N ILE A 355 -10.37 11.05 15.13
CA ILE A 355 -11.83 11.18 15.20
C ILE A 355 -12.43 11.38 13.80
N GLN A 356 -11.85 12.25 12.97
CA GLN A 356 -12.31 12.44 11.58
C GLN A 356 -12.13 11.18 10.71
N PHE A 357 -11.14 10.34 11.02
CA PHE A 357 -10.95 9.07 10.33
C PHE A 357 -12.04 8.08 10.72
N ALA A 358 -12.31 7.98 12.02
CA ALA A 358 -13.36 7.16 12.60
C ALA A 358 -14.76 7.52 12.07
N ASP A 359 -15.06 8.82 11.94
CA ASP A 359 -16.34 9.31 11.40
C ASP A 359 -16.64 8.84 9.98
N ARG A 360 -15.60 8.50 9.21
CA ARG A 360 -15.73 8.02 7.82
C ARG A 360 -15.90 6.51 7.73
N ILE A 361 -15.56 5.76 8.78
CA ILE A 361 -15.73 4.30 8.79
C ILE A 361 -17.23 3.98 8.78
N PRO A 362 -17.71 3.09 7.88
CA PRO A 362 -19.11 2.68 7.84
C PRO A 362 -19.58 2.01 9.14
N GLY A 363 -20.83 2.29 9.55
CA GLY A 363 -21.48 1.64 10.69
C GLY A 363 -20.91 2.07 12.05
N TRP A 364 -19.77 1.50 12.43
CA TRP A 364 -19.21 1.60 13.77
C TRP A 364 -17.68 1.72 13.75
N SER A 365 -17.11 2.23 14.83
CA SER A 365 -15.65 2.24 15.04
C SER A 365 -15.25 2.35 16.51
N VAL A 366 -14.06 1.86 16.85
CA VAL A 366 -13.44 1.99 18.18
C VAL A 366 -12.06 2.59 18.08
#